data_AF-A0A538J129-F1
#
_entry.id   AF-A0A538J129-F1
#
_cell.length_a   1.000
_cell.length_b   1.000
_cell.length_c   1.000
_cell.angle_alpha   90.00
_cell.angle_beta   90.00
_cell.angle_gamma   90.00
#
_symmetry.space_group_name_H-M   'P 1'
#
loop_
_entity.id
_entity.type
_entity.pdbx_description
1 polymer ?
#
loop_
_entity_poly.entity_id
_entity_poly.type
_entity_poly.pdbx_seq_one_letter_code
_entity_poly.pdbx_strand_id
1 'polypeptide(L)'
;MEAGALPELAAVPWRRRASEASIRRRGQLWTLTTVAHVVPFIAVAVVLMLLQPLSAPVAAAALAHAWIIPELYAVRGANTIRPKRREPPLSEPVAQGFLGDLLGHEERDLHRSTGLAVERGRLGVWLVGEAGAVLVTPGGRRVHCFCVAATEGGLPPSDRIAHLLLALRTDETGFATVANHAFSGAPWRLRRRMDGRGRPALAAARRAAASFS
;
A
#
# COMPACT_ATOMS: atom_id res chain seq x y z
N MET A 1 -5.49 -29.43 -0.09
CA MET A 1 -6.14 -28.62 -1.14
C MET A 1 -5.06 -27.70 -1.71
N GLU A 2 -4.47 -28.06 -2.85
CA GLU A 2 -3.60 -27.13 -3.57
C GLU A 2 -4.45 -25.92 -3.95
N ALA A 3 -4.22 -24.80 -3.28
CA ALA A 3 -4.85 -23.55 -3.69
C ALA A 3 -4.36 -23.25 -5.11
N GLY A 4 -5.27 -23.12 -6.07
CA GLY A 4 -4.94 -22.89 -7.47
C GLY A 4 -4.08 -21.63 -7.61
N ALA A 5 -3.00 -21.70 -8.40
CA ALA A 5 -2.20 -20.53 -8.70
C ALA A 5 -3.03 -19.50 -9.48
N LEU A 6 -2.80 -18.21 -9.21
CA LEU A 6 -3.49 -17.14 -9.95
C LEU A 6 -3.18 -17.21 -11.45
N PRO A 7 -4.19 -17.20 -12.33
CA PRO A 7 -3.99 -17.26 -13.78
C PRO A 7 -3.19 -16.05 -14.30
N GLU A 8 -3.29 -14.89 -13.64
CA GLU A 8 -2.57 -13.67 -13.98
C GLU A 8 -1.04 -13.82 -13.88
N LEU A 9 -0.54 -14.85 -13.16
CA LEU A 9 0.89 -15.15 -13.13
C LEU A 9 1.43 -15.55 -14.50
N ALA A 10 0.60 -16.15 -15.36
CA ALA A 10 0.97 -16.48 -16.73
C ALA A 10 1.28 -15.23 -17.58
N ALA A 11 0.77 -14.05 -17.19
CA ALA A 11 1.07 -12.78 -17.86
C ALA A 11 2.41 -12.17 -17.41
N VAL A 12 3.03 -12.67 -16.33
CA VAL A 12 4.29 -12.15 -15.77
C VAL A 12 5.32 -13.27 -15.50
N PRO A 13 5.61 -14.18 -16.47
CA PRO A 13 6.46 -15.35 -16.24
C PRO A 13 7.90 -14.98 -15.84
N TRP A 14 8.36 -13.77 -16.17
CA TRP A 14 9.69 -13.28 -15.81
C TRP A 14 9.80 -12.82 -14.35
N ARG A 15 8.68 -12.63 -13.64
CA ARG A 15 8.71 -12.19 -12.23
C ARG A 15 8.90 -13.40 -11.32
N ARG A 16 9.96 -13.35 -10.53
CA ARG A 16 10.14 -14.32 -9.43
C ARG A 16 9.00 -14.17 -8.43
N ARG A 17 8.41 -15.30 -8.05
CA ARG A 17 7.32 -15.38 -7.07
C ARG A 17 7.69 -14.69 -5.76
N ALA A 18 6.76 -13.89 -5.25
CA ALA A 18 6.92 -13.19 -4.00
C ALA A 18 6.96 -14.18 -2.84
N SER A 19 7.83 -13.88 -1.89
CA SER A 19 7.95 -14.56 -0.61
C SER A 19 8.21 -13.52 0.48
N GLU A 20 8.07 -13.92 1.74
CA GLU A 20 8.37 -13.05 2.88
C GLU A 20 9.80 -12.48 2.80
N ALA A 21 10.78 -13.32 2.45
CA ALA A 21 12.17 -12.90 2.24
C ALA A 21 12.29 -11.85 1.12
N SER A 22 11.55 -12.03 0.01
CA SER A 22 11.57 -11.07 -1.10
C SER A 22 10.94 -9.72 -0.71
N ILE A 23 9.86 -9.74 0.07
CA ILE A 23 9.16 -8.55 0.54
C ILE A 23 10.07 -7.79 1.51
N ARG A 24 10.71 -8.49 2.44
CA ARG A 24 11.71 -7.91 3.36
C ARG A 24 12.87 -7.28 2.61
N ARG A 25 13.46 -7.97 1.62
CA ARG A 25 14.54 -7.43 0.78
C ARG A 25 14.10 -6.20 -0.01
N ARG A 26 12.91 -6.20 -0.65
CA ARG A 26 12.36 -5.01 -1.30
C ARG A 26 12.19 -3.85 -0.32
N GLY A 27 11.76 -4.14 0.91
CA GLY A 27 11.63 -3.16 1.97
C GLY A 27 12.97 -2.51 2.36
N GLN A 28 14.02 -3.33 2.51
CA GLN A 28 15.39 -2.88 2.80
C GLN A 28 15.96 -2.07 1.64
N LEU A 29 15.82 -2.55 0.39
CA LEU A 29 16.28 -1.84 -0.79
C LEU A 29 15.62 -0.47 -0.91
N TRP A 30 14.31 -0.37 -0.63
CA TRP A 30 13.60 0.90 -0.63
C TRP A 30 14.15 1.88 0.42
N THR A 31 14.48 1.36 1.61
CA THR A 31 15.10 2.19 2.65
C THR A 31 16.49 2.64 2.23
N LEU A 32 17.31 1.75 1.66
CA LEU A 32 18.63 2.08 1.15
C LEU A 32 18.57 3.15 0.07
N THR A 33 17.69 3.00 -0.94
CA THR A 33 17.55 3.98 -2.02
C THR A 33 17.04 5.31 -1.47
N THR A 34 16.09 5.31 -0.53
CA THR A 34 15.63 6.54 0.12
C THR A 34 16.78 7.24 0.85
N VAL A 35 17.58 6.50 1.64
CA VAL A 35 18.74 7.05 2.35
C VAL A 35 19.76 7.63 1.37
N ALA A 36 20.07 6.90 0.29
CA ALA A 36 20.99 7.34 -0.75
C ALA A 36 20.54 8.63 -1.46
N HIS A 37 19.24 8.89 -1.55
CA HIS A 37 18.73 10.17 -2.08
C HIS A 37 18.75 11.28 -1.01
N VAL A 38 18.38 10.98 0.23
CA VAL A 38 18.16 11.99 1.28
C VAL A 38 19.47 12.50 1.89
N VAL A 39 20.43 11.61 2.17
CA VAL A 39 21.67 11.95 2.87
C VAL A 39 22.53 12.97 2.10
N PRO A 40 22.72 12.86 0.78
CA PRO A 40 23.50 13.85 0.02
C PRO A 40 22.92 15.27 0.13
N PHE A 41 21.59 15.44 0.08
CA PHE A 41 20.97 16.75 0.23
C PHE A 41 21.18 17.36 1.62
N ILE A 42 21.10 16.52 2.67
CA ILE A 42 21.38 16.97 4.04
C ILE A 42 22.86 17.36 4.17
N ALA A 43 23.77 16.55 3.62
CA ALA A 43 25.21 16.83 3.66
C ALA A 43 25.53 18.16 2.96
N VAL A 44 24.96 18.41 1.77
CA VAL A 44 25.10 19.69 1.06
C VAL A 44 24.60 20.85 1.91
N ALA A 45 23.43 20.73 2.54
CA ALA A 45 22.90 21.79 3.41
C ALA A 45 23.83 22.10 4.60
N VAL A 46 24.39 21.08 5.25
CA VAL A 46 25.33 21.24 6.37
C VAL A 46 26.62 21.91 5.90
N VAL A 47 27.23 21.44 4.81
CA VAL A 47 28.46 22.01 4.25
C VAL A 47 28.28 23.48 3.86
N LEU A 48 27.15 23.81 3.22
CA LEU A 48 26.80 25.19 2.87
C LEU A 48 26.72 26.09 4.11
N MET A 49 26.06 25.63 5.17
CA MET A 49 25.94 26.40 6.41
C MET A 49 27.27 26.56 7.15
N LEU A 50 28.18 25.59 7.07
CA LEU A 50 29.51 25.67 7.69
C LEU A 50 30.46 26.61 6.93
N LEU A 51 30.40 26.61 5.59
CA LEU A 51 31.29 27.41 4.76
C LEU A 51 30.83 28.86 4.61
N GLN A 52 29.52 29.06 4.39
CA GLN A 52 28.96 30.38 4.08
C GLN A 52 27.51 30.48 4.60
N PRO A 53 27.26 31.00 5.81
CA PRO A 53 25.92 31.08 6.39
C PRO A 53 24.90 31.88 5.56
N LEU A 54 25.36 32.84 4.73
CA LEU A 54 24.50 33.57 3.79
C LEU A 54 23.87 32.68 2.72
N SER A 55 24.37 31.45 2.52
CA SER A 55 23.77 30.44 1.66
C SER A 55 22.55 29.72 2.27
N ALA A 56 22.07 30.17 3.44
CA ALA A 56 20.91 29.60 4.13
C ALA A 56 19.69 29.32 3.23
N PRO A 57 19.31 30.17 2.24
CA PRO A 57 18.21 29.84 1.33
C PRO A 57 18.47 28.58 0.49
N VAL A 58 19.70 28.37 0.03
CA VAL A 58 20.09 27.20 -0.76
C VAL A 58 20.14 25.95 0.12
N ALA A 59 20.67 26.07 1.34
CA ALA A 59 20.65 24.98 2.32
C ALA A 59 19.21 24.56 2.67
N ALA A 60 18.30 25.52 2.86
CA ALA A 60 16.88 25.26 3.08
C ALA A 60 16.23 24.55 1.89
N ALA A 61 16.55 24.97 0.65
CA ALA A 61 16.07 24.29 -0.56
C ALA A 61 16.58 22.84 -0.64
N ALA A 62 17.84 22.58 -0.30
CA ALA A 62 18.38 21.22 -0.25
C ALA A 62 17.65 20.34 0.78
N LEU A 63 17.43 20.85 2.00
CA LEU A 63 16.64 20.15 3.02
C LEU A 63 15.19 19.91 2.56
N ALA A 64 14.60 20.85 1.84
CA ALA A 64 13.28 20.67 1.25
C ALA A 64 13.26 19.50 0.26
N HIS A 65 14.26 19.35 -0.62
CA HIS A 65 14.38 18.20 -1.53
C HIS A 65 14.53 16.87 -0.77
N ALA A 66 15.36 16.85 0.27
CA ALA A 66 15.52 15.70 1.16
C ALA A 66 14.19 15.24 1.77
N TRP A 67 13.26 16.17 2.01
CA TRP A 67 11.94 15.87 2.55
C TRP A 67 10.89 15.54 1.48
N ILE A 68 10.86 16.27 0.36
CA ILE A 68 9.84 16.14 -0.69
C ILE A 68 9.93 14.78 -1.38
N ILE A 69 11.13 14.28 -1.68
CA ILE A 69 11.30 13.03 -2.45
C ILE A 69 10.61 11.83 -1.75
N PRO A 70 10.90 11.50 -0.47
CA PRO A 70 10.21 10.42 0.22
C PRO A 70 8.69 10.62 0.33
N GLU A 71 8.25 11.87 0.44
CA GLU A 71 6.84 12.23 0.55
C GLU A 71 6.08 11.99 -0.75
N LEU A 72 6.68 12.24 -1.92
CA LEU A 72 6.07 11.92 -3.21
C LEU A 72 5.84 10.41 -3.38
N TYR A 73 6.79 9.59 -2.96
CA TYR A 73 6.61 8.14 -2.95
C TYR A 73 5.52 7.69 -1.97
N ALA A 74 5.40 8.33 -0.81
CA ALA A 74 4.32 8.05 0.14
C ALA A 74 2.94 8.47 -0.42
N VAL A 75 2.86 9.57 -1.18
CA VAL A 75 1.65 9.98 -1.93
C VAL A 75 1.28 8.92 -2.96
N ARG A 76 2.26 8.43 -3.73
CA ARG A 76 2.03 7.34 -4.70
C ARG A 76 1.47 6.09 -4.01
N GLY A 77 2.00 5.74 -2.84
CA GLY A 77 1.48 4.66 -1.99
C GLY A 77 0.05 4.91 -1.49
N ALA A 78 -0.24 6.11 -0.98
CA ALA A 78 -1.59 6.46 -0.50
C ALA A 78 -2.62 6.42 -1.63
N ASN A 79 -2.23 6.80 -2.84
CA ASN A 79 -3.10 6.78 -4.01
C ASN A 79 -3.52 5.36 -4.44
N THR A 80 -2.83 4.30 -4.00
CA THR A 80 -3.22 2.92 -4.36
C THR A 80 -4.52 2.47 -3.70
N ILE A 81 -4.89 3.10 -2.58
CA ILE A 81 -6.09 2.80 -1.79
C ILE A 81 -7.01 4.02 -1.67
N ARG A 82 -6.77 5.06 -2.46
CA ARG A 82 -7.62 6.25 -2.47
C ARG A 82 -8.94 5.90 -3.15
N PRO A 83 -10.11 6.17 -2.51
CA PRO A 83 -11.39 5.99 -3.16
C PRO A 83 -11.49 6.87 -4.40
N LYS A 84 -11.92 6.29 -5.53
CA LYS A 84 -12.26 7.02 -6.74
C LYS A 84 -13.65 7.62 -6.53
N ARG A 85 -13.74 8.93 -6.69
CA ARG A 85 -15.02 9.64 -6.66
C ARG A 85 -15.69 9.46 -8.01
N ARG A 86 -16.57 8.47 -8.11
CA ARG A 86 -17.44 8.22 -9.26
C ARG A 86 -18.84 7.96 -8.72
N GLU A 87 -19.85 8.33 -9.50
CA GLU A 87 -21.21 7.88 -9.19
C GLU A 87 -21.23 6.34 -9.22
N PRO A 88 -21.70 5.69 -8.15
CA PRO A 88 -21.77 4.25 -8.14
C PRO A 88 -22.73 3.78 -9.23
N PRO A 89 -22.38 2.72 -9.98
CA PRO A 89 -23.31 2.14 -10.93
C PRO A 89 -24.54 1.59 -10.19
N LEU A 90 -25.66 1.43 -10.91
CA LEU A 90 -26.90 0.86 -10.36
C LEU A 90 -26.70 -0.55 -9.76
N SER A 91 -25.64 -1.26 -10.15
CA SER A 91 -25.25 -2.57 -9.63
C SER A 91 -24.46 -2.53 -8.31
N GLU A 92 -24.04 -1.37 -7.81
CA GLU A 92 -23.27 -1.26 -6.56
C GLU A 92 -23.98 -1.89 -5.34
N PRO A 93 -25.30 -1.77 -5.13
CA PRO A 93 -25.96 -2.43 -4.00
C PRO A 93 -25.81 -3.95 -4.01
N VAL A 94 -25.85 -4.57 -5.20
CA VAL A 94 -25.69 -6.03 -5.37
C VAL A 94 -24.23 -6.41 -5.10
N ALA A 95 -23.28 -5.68 -5.70
CA ALA A 95 -21.86 -5.87 -5.49
C ALA A 95 -21.45 -5.72 -4.01
N GLN A 96 -22.06 -4.75 -3.32
CA GLN A 96 -21.87 -4.51 -1.90
C GLN A 96 -22.42 -5.65 -1.04
N GLY A 97 -23.54 -6.27 -1.46
CA GLY A 97 -24.08 -7.49 -0.84
C GLY A 97 -23.07 -8.63 -0.91
N PHE A 98 -22.55 -8.92 -2.11
CA PHE A 98 -21.54 -9.96 -2.31
C PHE A 98 -20.25 -9.71 -1.51
N LEU A 99 -19.72 -8.48 -1.53
CA LEU A 99 -18.57 -8.12 -0.70
C LEU A 99 -18.90 -8.26 0.79
N GLY A 100 -20.13 -7.95 1.21
CA GLY A 100 -20.62 -8.16 2.56
C GLY A 100 -20.57 -9.62 3.00
N ASP A 101 -20.86 -10.57 2.10
CA ASP A 101 -20.80 -12.00 2.38
C ASP A 101 -19.37 -12.53 2.51
N LEU A 102 -18.40 -11.87 1.85
CA LEU A 102 -16.97 -12.21 1.97
C LEU A 102 -16.32 -11.69 3.26
N LEU A 103 -16.96 -10.74 3.94
CA LEU A 103 -16.42 -10.02 5.10
C LEU A 103 -17.11 -10.45 6.41
N GLY A 104 -16.31 -10.56 7.47
CA GLY A 104 -16.83 -10.69 8.83
C GLY A 104 -17.62 -9.46 9.27
N HIS A 105 -18.29 -9.54 10.42
CA HIS A 105 -19.16 -8.47 10.90
C HIS A 105 -18.38 -7.16 11.16
N GLU A 106 -17.25 -7.25 11.86
CA GLU A 106 -16.41 -6.09 12.17
C GLU A 106 -15.74 -5.52 10.91
N GLU A 107 -15.29 -6.39 10.00
CA GLU A 107 -14.67 -5.98 8.74
C GLU A 107 -15.67 -5.28 7.83
N ARG A 108 -16.95 -5.67 7.85
CA ARG A 108 -18.02 -4.99 7.12
C ARG A 108 -18.22 -3.56 7.60
N ASP A 109 -18.29 -3.34 8.90
CA ASP A 109 -18.50 -2.00 9.45
C ASP A 109 -17.28 -1.09 9.21
N LEU A 110 -16.08 -1.67 9.30
CA LEU A 110 -14.86 -0.99 8.92
C LEU A 110 -14.83 -0.66 7.41
N HIS A 111 -15.25 -1.58 6.56
CA HIS A 111 -15.34 -1.34 5.12
C HIS A 111 -16.37 -0.25 4.79
N ARG A 112 -17.58 -0.29 5.37
CA ARG A 112 -18.61 0.76 5.15
C ARG A 112 -18.11 2.15 5.54
N SER A 113 -17.37 2.27 6.65
CA SER A 113 -16.89 3.56 7.15
C SER A 113 -15.64 4.07 6.44
N THR A 114 -14.81 3.18 5.88
CA THR A 114 -13.49 3.55 5.33
C THR A 114 -13.30 3.30 3.83
N GLY A 115 -14.15 2.46 3.24
CA GLY A 115 -14.00 1.95 1.87
C GLY A 115 -12.87 0.92 1.70
N LEU A 116 -12.34 0.39 2.80
CA LEU A 116 -11.20 -0.54 2.79
C LEU A 116 -11.55 -1.83 3.54
N ALA A 117 -11.30 -2.96 2.90
CA ALA A 117 -11.42 -4.27 3.52
C ALA A 117 -10.09 -4.65 4.19
N VAL A 118 -10.16 -5.30 5.35
CA VAL A 118 -8.99 -5.83 6.06
C VAL A 118 -8.99 -7.35 5.89
N GLU A 119 -7.86 -7.90 5.46
CA GLU A 119 -7.67 -9.34 5.30
C GLU A 119 -6.38 -9.79 5.98
N ARG A 120 -6.43 -10.86 6.77
CA ARG A 120 -5.23 -11.48 7.34
C ARG A 120 -4.68 -12.51 6.35
N GLY A 121 -3.41 -12.34 5.96
CA GLY A 121 -2.68 -13.28 5.11
C GLY A 121 -1.45 -13.85 5.81
N ARG A 122 -0.69 -14.71 5.13
CA ARG A 122 0.57 -15.27 5.65
C ARG A 122 1.71 -14.25 5.62
N LEU A 123 1.69 -13.30 4.68
CA LEU A 123 2.71 -12.26 4.57
C LEU A 123 2.47 -11.08 5.54
N GLY A 124 1.31 -11.03 6.21
CA GLY A 124 0.92 -9.98 7.15
C GLY A 124 -0.56 -9.63 7.03
N VAL A 125 -0.90 -8.35 7.28
CA VAL A 125 -2.29 -7.88 7.20
C VAL A 125 -2.46 -6.96 6.01
N TRP A 126 -3.44 -7.25 5.17
CA TRP A 126 -3.76 -6.51 3.97
C TRP A 126 -4.90 -5.52 4.21
N LEU A 127 -4.75 -4.33 3.66
CA LEU A 127 -5.82 -3.39 3.40
C LEU A 127 -6.12 -3.43 1.91
N VAL A 128 -7.34 -3.74 1.52
CA VAL A 128 -7.73 -3.85 0.12
C VAL A 128 -8.73 -2.75 -0.19
N GLY A 129 -8.42 -1.93 -1.20
CA GLY A 129 -9.32 -0.96 -1.79
C GLY A 129 -9.53 -1.26 -3.28
N GLU A 130 -10.43 -0.53 -3.92
CA GLU A 130 -10.83 -0.79 -5.31
C GLU A 130 -9.73 -0.60 -6.38
N ALA A 131 -8.57 -0.03 -6.03
CA ALA A 131 -7.47 0.27 -6.97
C ALA A 131 -6.15 -0.42 -6.60
N GLY A 132 -6.12 -1.15 -5.49
CA GLY A 132 -4.88 -1.71 -4.97
C GLY A 132 -5.00 -2.14 -3.52
N ALA A 133 -3.85 -2.52 -2.97
CA ALA A 133 -3.78 -3.04 -1.63
C ALA A 133 -2.53 -2.53 -0.88
N VAL A 134 -2.60 -2.52 0.44
CA VAL A 134 -1.48 -2.21 1.32
C VAL A 134 -1.25 -3.39 2.25
N LEU A 135 -0.08 -4.01 2.14
CA LEU A 135 0.40 -4.99 3.10
C LEU A 135 1.06 -4.28 4.27
N VAL A 136 0.53 -4.48 5.47
CA VAL A 136 1.19 -4.18 6.75
C VAL A 136 1.95 -5.42 7.18
N THR A 137 3.28 -5.34 7.23
CA THR A 137 4.12 -6.49 7.59
C THR A 137 3.92 -6.88 9.06
N PRO A 138 4.22 -8.13 9.44
CA PRO A 138 4.26 -8.55 10.84
C PRO A 138 5.02 -7.55 11.73
N GLY A 139 4.50 -7.33 12.93
CA GLY A 139 4.96 -6.30 13.87
C GLY A 139 4.46 -4.88 13.59
N GLY A 140 3.76 -4.63 12.48
CA GLY A 140 3.04 -3.36 12.24
C GLY A 140 3.93 -2.13 12.03
N ARG A 141 5.24 -2.33 11.75
CA ARG A 141 6.26 -1.28 11.62
C ARG A 141 6.54 -0.84 10.20
N ARG A 142 6.07 -1.59 9.18
CA ARG A 142 6.29 -1.30 7.77
C ARG A 142 5.06 -1.60 6.95
N VAL A 143 4.89 -0.83 5.87
CA VAL A 143 3.86 -1.04 4.86
C VAL A 143 4.48 -1.21 3.47
N HIS A 144 3.82 -2.00 2.63
CA HIS A 144 4.08 -2.13 1.19
C HIS A 144 2.78 -1.81 0.44
N CYS A 145 2.79 -0.83 -0.44
CA CYS A 145 1.63 -0.47 -1.25
C CYS A 145 1.76 -1.09 -2.64
N PHE A 146 0.66 -1.65 -3.13
CA PHE A 146 0.56 -2.35 -4.39
C PHE A 146 -0.57 -1.75 -5.22
N CYS A 147 -0.25 -1.33 -6.44
CA CYS A 147 -1.27 -1.02 -7.44
C CYS A 147 -1.67 -2.32 -8.13
N VAL A 148 -2.97 -2.53 -8.31
CA VAL A 148 -3.49 -3.61 -9.16
C VAL A 148 -4.22 -2.98 -10.33
N ALA A 149 -3.89 -3.42 -11.54
CA ALA A 149 -4.67 -3.04 -12.71
C ALA A 149 -5.99 -3.81 -12.64
N ALA A 150 -7.09 -3.12 -12.32
CA ALA A 150 -8.41 -3.72 -12.46
C ALA A 150 -8.68 -3.89 -13.96
N THR A 151 -8.84 -5.14 -14.40
CA THR A 151 -8.97 -5.55 -15.80
C THR A 151 -10.17 -4.88 -16.48
N GLU A 152 -11.18 -4.44 -15.73
CA GLU A 152 -12.39 -3.81 -16.26
C GLU A 152 -12.76 -2.49 -15.54
N GLY A 153 -12.79 -1.42 -16.33
CA GLY A 153 -13.10 -0.05 -15.88
C GLY A 153 -14.55 0.16 -15.45
N GLY A 154 -15.46 -0.75 -15.82
CA GLY A 154 -16.90 -0.69 -15.54
C GLY A 154 -17.35 -1.42 -14.27
N LEU A 155 -16.49 -2.21 -13.64
CA LEU A 155 -16.88 -2.95 -12.44
C LEU A 155 -17.25 -2.00 -11.27
N PRO A 156 -18.32 -2.31 -10.53
CA PRO A 156 -18.65 -1.62 -9.28
C PRO A 156 -17.47 -1.63 -8.30
N PRO A 157 -17.23 -0.55 -7.54
CA PRO A 157 -16.18 -0.52 -6.51
C PRO A 157 -16.16 -1.73 -5.57
N SER A 158 -17.33 -2.17 -5.09
CA SER A 158 -17.42 -3.33 -4.18
C SER A 158 -16.99 -4.64 -4.85
N ASP A 159 -17.34 -4.84 -6.12
CA ASP A 159 -16.91 -6.02 -6.88
C ASP A 159 -15.40 -6.04 -7.07
N ARG A 160 -14.77 -4.89 -7.32
CA ARG A 160 -13.30 -4.82 -7.42
C ARG A 160 -12.63 -5.25 -6.13
N ILE A 161 -13.12 -4.78 -5.00
CA ILE A 161 -12.58 -5.16 -3.69
C ILE A 161 -12.79 -6.66 -3.48
N ALA A 162 -13.98 -7.19 -3.78
CA ALA A 162 -14.27 -8.61 -3.69
C ALA A 162 -13.33 -9.47 -4.55
N HIS A 163 -13.11 -9.08 -5.81
CA HIS A 163 -12.17 -9.76 -6.71
C HIS A 163 -10.74 -9.76 -6.16
N LEU A 164 -10.26 -8.60 -5.67
CA LEU A 164 -8.91 -8.51 -5.09
C LEU A 164 -8.79 -9.35 -3.81
N LEU A 165 -9.83 -9.41 -2.97
CA LEU A 165 -9.86 -10.27 -1.78
C LEU A 165 -9.82 -11.75 -2.15
N LEU A 166 -10.61 -12.17 -3.14
CA LEU A 166 -10.64 -13.55 -3.61
C LEU A 166 -9.30 -13.95 -4.24
N ALA A 167 -8.68 -13.07 -5.02
CA ALA A 167 -7.35 -13.29 -5.58
C ALA A 167 -6.29 -13.44 -4.48
N LEU A 168 -6.35 -12.56 -3.47
CA LEU A 168 -5.46 -12.59 -2.31
C LEU A 168 -5.62 -13.88 -1.48
N ARG A 169 -6.86 -14.32 -1.23
CA ARG A 169 -7.16 -15.56 -0.49
C ARG A 169 -6.75 -16.82 -1.25
N THR A 170 -6.89 -16.80 -2.57
CA THR A 170 -6.51 -17.90 -3.45
C THR A 170 -4.99 -18.08 -3.48
N ASP A 171 -4.24 -17.02 -3.74
CA ASP A 171 -2.78 -17.08 -3.80
C ASP A 171 -2.14 -15.73 -3.44
N GLU A 172 -1.96 -15.50 -2.15
CA GLU A 172 -1.36 -14.27 -1.61
C GLU A 172 0.02 -13.96 -2.21
N THR A 173 0.85 -15.00 -2.39
CA THR A 173 2.19 -14.83 -2.97
C THR A 173 2.11 -14.48 -4.45
N GLY A 174 1.18 -15.11 -5.18
CA GLY A 174 0.88 -14.77 -6.56
C GLY A 174 0.41 -13.33 -6.66
N PHE A 175 -0.55 -12.92 -5.84
CA PHE A 175 -1.08 -11.56 -5.78
C PHE A 175 0.03 -10.52 -5.60
N ALA A 176 0.94 -10.72 -4.63
CA ALA A 176 2.08 -9.83 -4.40
C ALA A 176 3.14 -9.85 -5.53
N THR A 177 3.09 -10.85 -6.42
CA THR A 177 3.96 -10.99 -7.59
C THR A 177 3.42 -10.20 -8.79
N VAL A 178 2.13 -10.39 -9.11
CA VAL A 178 1.46 -9.68 -10.22
C VAL A 178 1.25 -8.21 -9.91
N ALA A 179 0.92 -7.87 -8.66
CA ALA A 179 0.68 -6.48 -8.31
C ALA A 179 1.96 -5.62 -8.41
N ASN A 180 1.78 -4.37 -8.84
CA ASN A 180 2.88 -3.43 -8.99
C ASN A 180 3.23 -2.79 -7.66
N HIS A 181 4.43 -3.07 -7.16
CA HIS A 181 4.94 -2.49 -5.92
C HIS A 181 5.19 -0.99 -6.10
N ALA A 182 4.41 -0.16 -5.42
CA ALA A 182 4.38 1.29 -5.62
C ALA A 182 5.09 2.07 -4.51
N PHE A 183 5.13 1.53 -3.29
CA PHE A 183 5.76 2.16 -2.13
C PHE A 183 6.14 1.14 -1.06
N SER A 184 7.22 1.39 -0.32
CA SER A 184 7.53 0.75 0.95
C SER A 184 8.04 1.76 1.96
N GLY A 185 7.58 1.67 3.21
CA GLY A 185 8.07 2.58 4.24
C GLY A 185 7.33 2.47 5.56
N ALA A 186 7.54 3.49 6.41
CA ALA A 186 6.91 3.56 7.71
C ALA A 186 5.41 3.88 7.58
N PRO A 187 4.52 3.22 8.36
CA PRO A 187 3.08 3.43 8.29
C PRO A 187 2.64 4.87 8.54
N TRP A 188 3.39 5.63 9.34
CA TRP A 188 3.06 7.03 9.63
C TRP A 188 3.21 7.94 8.41
N ARG A 189 4.15 7.65 7.49
CA ARG A 189 4.30 8.40 6.23
C ARG A 189 3.10 8.17 5.33
N LEU A 190 2.68 6.92 5.19
CA LEU A 190 1.47 6.58 4.46
C LEU A 190 0.23 7.25 5.08
N ARG A 191 0.07 7.14 6.41
CA ARG A 191 -1.06 7.75 7.15
C ARG A 191 -1.20 9.25 6.90
N ARG A 192 -0.07 9.99 6.82
CA ARG A 192 -0.09 11.43 6.56
C ARG A 192 -0.61 11.79 5.17
N ARG A 193 -0.45 10.90 4.18
CA ARG A 193 -0.87 11.11 2.79
C ARG A 193 -2.19 10.45 2.43
N MET A 194 -2.67 9.55 3.27
CA MET A 194 -3.96 8.90 3.12
C MET A 194 -5.11 9.83 3.52
N ASP A 195 -6.25 9.67 2.84
CA ASP A 195 -7.52 10.31 3.19
C ASP A 195 -7.88 10.01 4.65
N GLY A 196 -8.52 10.98 5.32
CA GLY A 196 -8.91 10.87 6.72
C GLY A 196 -9.76 9.63 7.01
N ARG A 197 -10.66 9.26 6.09
CA ARG A 197 -11.57 8.11 6.21
C ARG A 197 -10.84 6.78 6.20
N GLY A 198 -9.69 6.66 5.52
CA GLY A 198 -8.92 5.41 5.47
C GLY A 198 -8.06 5.17 6.72
N ARG A 199 -7.81 6.20 7.55
CA ARG A 199 -6.88 6.12 8.70
C ARG A 199 -7.30 5.11 9.77
N PRO A 200 -8.59 4.96 10.12
CA PRO A 200 -9.05 3.91 11.03
C PRO A 200 -8.72 2.50 10.52
N ALA A 201 -8.88 2.22 9.22
CA ALA A 201 -8.55 0.91 8.65
C ALA A 201 -7.04 0.61 8.75
N LEU A 202 -6.18 1.60 8.44
CA LEU A 202 -4.74 1.43 8.64
C LEU A 202 -4.36 1.21 10.11
N ALA A 203 -5.05 1.87 11.05
CA ALA A 203 -4.83 1.61 12.47
C ALA A 203 -5.26 0.19 12.87
N ALA A 204 -6.41 -0.29 12.39
CA ALA A 204 -6.89 -1.66 12.62
C ALA A 204 -5.92 -2.70 12.06
N ALA A 205 -5.48 -2.54 10.81
CA ALA A 205 -4.50 -3.46 10.21
C ALA A 205 -3.16 -3.46 10.95
N ARG A 206 -2.69 -2.30 11.44
CA ARG A 206 -1.47 -2.24 12.26
C ARG A 206 -1.60 -2.96 13.59
N ARG A 207 -2.76 -2.84 14.26
CA ARG A 207 -3.03 -3.58 15.51
C ARG A 207 -3.07 -5.08 15.24
N ALA A 208 -3.79 -5.50 14.19
CA ALA A 208 -3.84 -6.90 13.78
C ALA A 208 -2.46 -7.43 13.40
N ALA A 209 -1.63 -6.66 12.70
CA ALA A 209 -0.28 -7.06 12.32
C ALA A 209 0.70 -7.06 13.51
N ALA A 210 0.43 -6.30 14.56
CA ALA A 210 1.20 -6.35 15.80
C ALA A 210 0.92 -7.62 16.61
N SER A 211 -0.26 -8.22 16.44
CA SER A 211 -0.63 -9.51 17.05
C SER A 211 -0.25 -10.72 16.18
N PHE A 212 0.36 -10.53 15.00
CA PHE A 212 0.96 -11.62 14.24
C PHE A 212 2.22 -12.08 14.99
N SER A 213 2.12 -13.25 15.64
CA SER A 213 3.26 -13.96 16.24
C SER A 213 3.89 -14.89 15.22
#